data_AF-A0A100XYC6-F1
#
_entry.id   AF-A0A100XYC6-F1
#
_cell.length_a   1.000
_cell.length_b   1.000
_cell.length_c   1.000
_cell.angle_alpha   90.00
_cell.angle_beta   90.00
_cell.angle_gamma   90.00
#
_symmetry.space_group_name_H-M   'P 1'
#
loop_
_entity.id
_entity.type
_entity.pdbx_description
1 polymer ?
#
loop_
_entity_poly.entity_id
_entity_poly.type
_entity_poly.pdbx_seq_one_letter_code
_entity_poly.pdbx_strand_id
1 'polypeptide(L)'
;MPAWKDGKLGLPVKEAVKLFPELNDYLDGRRRLDFSNREARILYNKAIAKALFGLEIEYHPHGLVTTPVSRYLFLKTFLRGGERVLEIGTGHTAMMALMAERLFNCDVTATELDEEFFEYARRNIERNGAGVKLIRSNGGIIRGVIPEGERFDVIFSAPPYYERPTRGVLTEREGVGGGEHGEAFSVRLIEEALDHLKPGGRVALFLPDKKPLIKAMEEKGKELGYSVRDVKFKVGTRWRHSLIMKK
;
A
#
# COMPACT_ATOMS: atom_id res chain seq x y z
N MET A 1 8.26 0.29 -23.74
CA MET A 1 8.12 -0.37 -22.43
C MET A 1 9.19 0.17 -21.49
N PRO A 2 8.91 0.45 -20.21
CA PRO A 2 9.95 0.92 -19.29
C PRO A 2 11.07 -0.12 -19.22
N ALA A 3 12.31 0.34 -19.29
CA ALA A 3 13.49 -0.47 -19.57
C ALA A 3 13.71 -1.56 -18.49
N TRP A 4 13.48 -2.79 -18.91
CA TRP A 4 13.81 -4.02 -18.22
C TRP A 4 15.33 -4.20 -18.22
N LYS A 5 15.95 -4.34 -17.06
CA LYS A 5 17.32 -4.88 -16.98
C LYS A 5 17.37 -5.95 -15.90
N ASP A 6 17.83 -7.14 -16.28
CA ASP A 6 18.16 -8.26 -15.38
C ASP A 6 16.97 -8.85 -14.57
N GLY A 7 15.75 -8.76 -15.09
CA GLY A 7 14.57 -9.42 -14.50
C GLY A 7 14.05 -8.79 -13.20
N LYS A 8 14.53 -7.60 -12.81
CA LYS A 8 14.09 -6.88 -11.60
C LYS A 8 13.33 -5.61 -11.96
N LEU A 9 12.15 -5.41 -11.37
CA LEU A 9 11.34 -4.21 -11.56
C LEU A 9 12.01 -3.00 -10.87
N GLY A 10 12.37 -1.97 -11.64
CA GLY A 10 13.03 -0.77 -11.15
C GLY A 10 13.30 0.27 -12.25
N LEU A 11 13.82 1.43 -11.87
CA LEU A 11 14.17 2.52 -12.78
C LEU A 11 15.65 2.88 -12.56
N PRO A 12 16.54 2.76 -13.57
CA PRO A 12 17.93 3.19 -13.39
C PRO A 12 17.98 4.67 -12.95
N VAL A 13 18.85 5.00 -11.99
CA VAL A 13 18.97 6.37 -11.43
C VAL A 13 19.15 7.41 -12.53
N LYS A 14 19.94 7.11 -13.56
CA LYS A 14 20.13 7.99 -14.72
C LYS A 14 18.83 8.31 -15.48
N GLU A 15 17.89 7.37 -15.55
CA GLU A 15 16.60 7.59 -16.20
C GLU A 15 15.65 8.35 -15.26
N ALA A 16 15.73 8.10 -13.94
CA ALA A 16 15.01 8.89 -12.95
C ALA A 16 15.41 10.37 -13.00
N VAL A 17 16.70 10.67 -13.10
CA VAL A 17 17.24 12.04 -13.23
C VAL A 17 16.73 12.76 -14.49
N LYS A 18 16.49 12.05 -15.60
CA LYS A 18 15.91 12.68 -16.79
C LYS A 18 14.47 13.14 -16.56
N LEU A 19 13.72 12.44 -15.72
CA LEU A 19 12.33 12.78 -15.38
C LEU A 19 12.25 13.82 -14.26
N PHE A 20 13.20 13.79 -13.33
CA PHE A 20 13.29 14.67 -12.16
C PHE A 20 14.75 15.15 -11.99
N PRO A 21 15.16 16.23 -12.69
CA PRO A 21 16.54 16.73 -12.68
C PRO A 21 17.07 17.11 -11.30
N GLU A 22 16.19 17.44 -10.35
CA GLU A 22 16.51 17.75 -8.94
C GLU A 22 17.20 16.59 -8.23
N LEU A 23 17.08 15.35 -8.76
CA LEU A 23 17.83 14.21 -8.26
C LEU A 23 19.35 14.37 -8.37
N ASN A 24 19.85 15.26 -9.23
CA ASN A 24 21.29 15.54 -9.33
C ASN A 24 21.89 16.05 -8.02
N ASP A 25 21.12 16.78 -7.21
CA ASP A 25 21.58 17.35 -5.93
C ASP A 25 21.84 16.29 -4.86
N TYR A 26 21.41 15.04 -5.11
CA TYR A 26 21.51 13.92 -4.18
C TYR A 26 22.40 12.78 -4.69
N LEU A 27 23.23 13.02 -5.71
CA LEU A 27 24.16 12.03 -6.25
C LEU A 27 25.55 12.15 -5.60
N ASP A 28 26.13 11.02 -5.21
CA ASP A 28 27.54 10.97 -4.80
C ASP A 28 28.49 11.11 -6.00
N GLY A 29 29.80 11.23 -5.74
CA GLY A 29 30.83 11.33 -6.79
C GLY A 29 30.90 10.12 -7.75
N ARG A 30 30.21 9.01 -7.44
CA ARG A 30 30.06 7.83 -8.30
C ARG A 30 28.66 7.76 -8.94
N ARG A 31 27.90 8.86 -8.91
CA ARG A 31 26.53 8.98 -9.42
C ARG A 31 25.53 8.02 -8.77
N ARG A 32 25.76 7.59 -7.54
CA ARG A 32 24.80 6.80 -6.75
C ARG A 32 23.90 7.74 -5.97
N LEU A 33 22.60 7.44 -5.96
CA LEU A 33 21.63 8.23 -5.22
C LEU A 33 21.77 8.00 -3.71
N ASP A 34 21.75 9.07 -2.93
CA ASP A 34 21.69 9.01 -1.47
C ASP A 34 20.29 8.58 -0.99
N PHE A 35 20.13 7.30 -0.73
CA PHE A 35 18.88 6.75 -0.19
C PHE A 35 18.67 7.02 1.31
N SER A 36 19.64 7.62 2.02
CA SER A 36 19.42 8.07 3.39
C SER A 36 18.56 9.35 3.42
N ASN A 37 18.76 10.22 2.43
CA ASN A 37 17.99 11.44 2.25
C ASN A 37 16.51 11.14 1.89
N ARG A 38 15.57 11.84 2.54
CA ARG A 38 14.13 11.63 2.34
C ARG A 38 13.65 12.20 1.01
N GLU A 39 14.10 13.40 0.66
CA GLU A 39 13.70 14.08 -0.58
C GLU A 39 14.22 13.33 -1.81
N ALA A 40 15.47 12.86 -1.76
CA ALA A 40 16.03 11.96 -2.77
C ALA A 40 15.14 10.71 -2.99
N ARG A 41 14.69 10.09 -1.89
CA ARG A 41 13.78 8.94 -1.95
C ARG A 41 12.41 9.31 -2.52
N ILE A 42 11.85 10.46 -2.17
CA ILE A 42 10.56 10.90 -2.72
C ILE A 42 10.68 11.11 -4.23
N LEU A 43 11.63 11.92 -4.67
CA LEU A 43 11.84 12.23 -6.08
C LEU A 43 12.07 10.96 -6.90
N TYR A 44 12.87 10.01 -6.38
CA TYR A 44 13.08 8.74 -7.05
C TYR A 44 11.81 7.87 -7.13
N ASN A 45 10.98 7.85 -6.07
CA ASN A 45 9.71 7.13 -6.11
C ASN A 45 8.66 7.82 -7.01
N LYS A 46 8.65 9.16 -7.10
CA LYS A 46 7.86 9.90 -8.11
C LYS A 46 8.30 9.55 -9.52
N ALA A 47 9.60 9.47 -9.78
CA ALA A 47 10.16 9.04 -11.06
C ALA A 47 9.72 7.62 -11.42
N ILE A 48 9.77 6.69 -10.47
CA ILE A 48 9.28 5.32 -10.65
C ILE A 48 7.78 5.31 -10.95
N ALA A 49 6.97 6.02 -10.15
CA ALA A 49 5.52 6.09 -10.32
C ALA A 49 5.15 6.54 -11.75
N LYS A 50 5.81 7.59 -12.23
CA LYS A 50 5.61 8.14 -13.57
C LYS A 50 6.10 7.19 -14.66
N ALA A 51 7.34 6.71 -14.55
CA ALA A 51 7.97 5.92 -15.61
C ALA A 51 7.37 4.52 -15.79
N LEU A 52 7.03 3.85 -14.69
CA LEU A 52 6.60 2.44 -14.72
C LEU A 52 5.08 2.28 -14.70
N PHE A 53 4.36 3.23 -14.10
CA PHE A 53 2.92 3.10 -13.86
C PHE A 53 2.10 4.27 -14.44
N GLY A 54 2.77 5.24 -15.07
CA GLY A 54 2.13 6.45 -15.62
C GLY A 54 1.49 7.34 -14.56
N LEU A 55 1.85 7.17 -13.29
CA LEU A 55 1.22 7.84 -12.16
C LEU A 55 1.98 9.12 -11.79
N GLU A 56 1.27 10.24 -11.72
CA GLU A 56 1.81 11.48 -11.16
C GLU A 56 1.40 11.61 -9.69
N ILE A 57 2.37 11.59 -8.77
CA ILE A 57 2.08 11.51 -7.34
C ILE A 57 2.75 12.67 -6.59
N GLU A 58 1.95 13.39 -5.84
CA GLU A 58 2.35 14.33 -4.80
C GLU A 58 2.51 13.58 -3.47
N TYR A 59 3.63 13.82 -2.77
CA TYR A 59 3.90 13.19 -1.48
C TYR A 59 3.74 14.21 -0.36
N HIS A 60 3.17 13.77 0.75
CA HIS A 60 3.07 14.57 1.96
C HIS A 60 4.47 14.75 2.59
N PRO A 61 4.84 15.93 3.10
CA PRO A 61 6.15 16.18 3.71
C PRO A 61 6.46 15.30 4.93
N HIS A 62 5.43 14.80 5.62
CA HIS A 62 5.57 13.91 6.78
C HIS A 62 5.02 12.50 6.55
N GLY A 63 4.47 12.24 5.36
CA GLY A 63 3.92 10.93 5.03
C GLY A 63 4.97 9.87 4.79
N LEU A 64 4.54 8.60 4.76
CA LEU A 64 5.37 7.47 4.37
C LEU A 64 5.97 7.70 2.99
N VAL A 65 7.26 7.42 2.82
CA VAL A 65 7.82 7.30 1.46
C VAL A 65 7.33 5.99 0.83
N THR A 66 6.11 6.00 0.29
CA THR A 66 5.47 4.89 -0.42
C THR A 66 6.31 4.48 -1.62
N THR A 67 6.64 3.18 -1.72
CA THR A 67 7.50 2.64 -2.79
C THR A 67 6.66 1.91 -3.84
N PRO A 68 6.43 2.49 -5.04
CA PRO A 68 5.44 1.98 -6.01
C PRO A 68 5.66 0.52 -6.42
N VAL A 69 6.92 0.12 -6.67
CA VAL A 69 7.28 -1.24 -7.10
C VAL A 69 6.82 -2.30 -6.09
N SER A 70 6.99 -2.05 -4.78
CA SER A 70 6.59 -3.04 -3.76
C SER A 70 5.07 -3.20 -3.66
N ARG A 71 4.35 -2.09 -3.86
CA ARG A 71 2.88 -2.04 -3.87
C ARG A 71 2.32 -2.77 -5.09
N TYR A 72 2.89 -2.51 -6.26
CA TYR A 72 2.51 -3.21 -7.48
C TYR A 72 2.72 -4.73 -7.38
N LEU A 73 3.88 -5.17 -6.87
CA LEU A 73 4.17 -6.59 -6.68
C LEU A 73 3.20 -7.26 -5.70
N PHE A 74 2.80 -6.56 -4.63
CA PHE A 74 1.75 -7.00 -3.72
C PHE A 74 0.41 -7.19 -4.44
N LEU A 75 -0.06 -6.18 -5.17
CA LEU A 75 -1.32 -6.23 -5.92
C LEU A 75 -1.36 -7.41 -6.90
N LYS A 76 -0.26 -7.67 -7.62
CA LYS A 76 -0.14 -8.82 -8.54
C LYS A 76 -0.35 -10.18 -7.88
N THR A 77 -0.14 -10.32 -6.57
CA THR A 77 -0.30 -11.61 -5.91
C THR A 77 -1.77 -12.05 -5.84
N PHE A 78 -2.71 -11.10 -5.77
CA PHE A 78 -4.12 -11.40 -5.54
C PHE A 78 -5.08 -10.78 -6.57
N LEU A 79 -4.79 -9.64 -7.19
CA LEU A 79 -5.69 -9.07 -8.21
C LEU A 79 -5.65 -9.89 -9.50
N ARG A 80 -6.81 -10.01 -10.12
CA ARG A 80 -7.08 -10.69 -11.40
C ARG A 80 -7.69 -9.73 -12.43
N GLY A 81 -8.24 -8.62 -11.97
CA GLY A 81 -8.74 -7.53 -12.78
C GLY A 81 -10.25 -7.56 -12.99
N GLY A 82 -10.86 -6.38 -13.17
CA GLY A 82 -12.32 -6.22 -13.21
C GLY A 82 -13.01 -6.35 -11.84
N GLU A 83 -12.23 -6.47 -10.77
CA GLU A 83 -12.75 -6.71 -9.41
C GLU A 83 -13.26 -5.41 -8.77
N ARG A 84 -14.30 -5.52 -7.96
CA ARG A 84 -14.69 -4.45 -7.04
C ARG A 84 -13.88 -4.56 -5.76
N VAL A 85 -13.12 -3.54 -5.43
CA VAL A 85 -12.11 -3.61 -4.38
C VAL A 85 -12.22 -2.48 -3.36
N LEU A 86 -11.84 -2.77 -2.13
CA LEU A 86 -11.73 -1.81 -1.04
C LEU A 86 -10.30 -1.76 -0.51
N GLU A 87 -9.66 -0.60 -0.60
CA GLU A 87 -8.41 -0.32 0.09
C GLU A 87 -8.68 0.33 1.45
N ILE A 88 -8.10 -0.21 2.52
CA ILE A 88 -8.14 0.40 3.86
C ILE A 88 -6.84 1.14 4.15
N GLY A 89 -6.93 2.44 4.42
CA GLY A 89 -5.78 3.30 4.75
C GLY A 89 -4.88 3.52 3.55
N THR A 90 -5.42 4.15 2.50
CA THR A 90 -4.71 4.38 1.22
C THR A 90 -3.50 5.32 1.35
N GLY A 91 -3.46 6.09 2.45
CA GLY A 91 -2.45 7.08 2.74
C GLY A 91 -2.49 8.26 1.78
N HIS A 92 -1.69 9.27 2.06
CA HIS A 92 -1.60 10.48 1.24
C HIS A 92 -1.30 10.24 -0.26
N THR A 93 -0.72 9.10 -0.63
CA THR A 93 -0.37 8.81 -2.03
C THR A 93 -1.51 8.22 -2.87
N ALA A 94 -2.53 7.61 -2.25
CA ALA A 94 -3.52 6.78 -2.94
C ALA A 94 -2.94 5.68 -3.87
N MET A 95 -1.69 5.24 -3.63
CA MET A 95 -0.87 4.56 -4.63
C MET A 95 -1.46 3.22 -5.09
N MET A 96 -1.95 2.39 -4.16
CA MET A 96 -2.48 1.07 -4.51
C MET A 96 -3.86 1.18 -5.15
N ALA A 97 -4.73 2.06 -4.64
CA ALA A 97 -6.01 2.38 -5.27
C ALA A 97 -5.84 2.79 -6.74
N LEU A 98 -4.94 3.74 -7.01
CA LEU A 98 -4.65 4.21 -8.36
C LEU A 98 -4.09 3.09 -9.26
N MET A 99 -3.21 2.24 -8.74
CA MET A 99 -2.69 1.09 -9.48
C MET A 99 -3.78 0.04 -9.74
N ALA A 100 -4.65 -0.23 -8.77
CA ALA A 100 -5.73 -1.21 -8.90
C ALA A 100 -6.70 -0.80 -10.01
N GLU A 101 -7.15 0.46 -10.01
CA GLU A 101 -7.99 0.99 -11.07
C GLU A 101 -7.27 0.94 -12.43
N ARG A 102 -6.11 1.58 -12.54
CA ARG A 102 -5.45 1.78 -13.84
C ARG A 102 -4.89 0.51 -14.46
N LEU A 103 -4.27 -0.35 -13.65
CA LEU A 103 -3.50 -1.50 -14.16
C LEU A 103 -4.30 -2.81 -14.11
N PHE A 104 -5.34 -2.86 -13.28
CA PHE A 104 -6.18 -4.05 -13.12
C PHE A 104 -7.64 -3.79 -13.48
N ASN A 105 -8.01 -2.58 -13.90
CA ASN A 105 -9.39 -2.24 -14.26
C ASN A 105 -10.38 -2.54 -13.12
N CYS A 106 -9.97 -2.27 -11.89
CA CYS A 106 -10.82 -2.47 -10.71
C CYS A 106 -11.79 -1.30 -10.51
N ASP A 107 -12.97 -1.59 -9.94
CA ASP A 107 -13.84 -0.59 -9.32
C ASP A 107 -13.38 -0.37 -7.88
N VAL A 108 -12.76 0.78 -7.60
CA VAL A 108 -11.99 1.00 -6.37
C VAL A 108 -12.71 1.94 -5.41
N THR A 109 -12.94 1.46 -4.19
CA THR A 109 -13.20 2.31 -3.02
C THR A 109 -11.95 2.34 -2.15
N ALA A 110 -11.58 3.50 -1.62
CA ALA A 110 -10.42 3.67 -0.75
C ALA A 110 -10.79 4.50 0.49
N THR A 111 -10.30 4.11 1.66
CA THR A 111 -10.51 4.86 2.91
C THR A 111 -9.22 5.50 3.41
N GLU A 112 -9.34 6.67 4.04
CA GLU A 112 -8.26 7.32 4.78
C GLU A 112 -8.83 8.00 6.03
N LEU A 113 -8.13 7.87 7.17
CA LEU A 113 -8.53 8.42 8.45
C LEU A 113 -7.97 9.84 8.65
N ASP A 114 -6.70 10.03 8.29
CA ASP A 114 -6.02 11.30 8.51
C ASP A 114 -6.51 12.36 7.51
N GLU A 115 -6.82 13.55 8.01
CA GLU A 115 -7.41 14.63 7.20
C GLU A 115 -6.45 15.16 6.15
N GLU A 116 -5.19 15.41 6.53
CA GLU A 116 -4.20 15.92 5.60
C GLU A 116 -3.90 14.87 4.54
N PHE A 117 -3.80 13.60 4.93
CA PHE A 117 -3.55 12.51 3.99
C PHE A 117 -4.75 12.27 3.08
N PHE A 118 -5.97 12.40 3.57
CA PHE A 118 -7.18 12.34 2.75
C PHE A 118 -7.14 13.40 1.65
N GLU A 119 -6.78 14.65 1.98
CA GLU A 119 -6.70 15.71 0.98
C GLU A 119 -5.59 15.49 -0.06
N TYR A 120 -4.43 14.97 0.35
CA TYR A 120 -3.38 14.59 -0.61
C TYR A 120 -3.82 13.40 -1.50
N ALA A 121 -4.50 12.41 -0.92
CA ALA A 121 -5.03 11.27 -1.66
C ALA A 121 -6.05 11.75 -2.71
N ARG A 122 -6.97 12.64 -2.32
CA ARG A 122 -7.95 13.27 -3.21
C ARG A 122 -7.27 13.99 -4.37
N ARG A 123 -6.28 14.86 -4.10
CA ARG A 123 -5.53 15.56 -5.15
C ARG A 123 -4.78 14.59 -6.07
N ASN A 124 -4.22 13.51 -5.55
CA ASN A 124 -3.57 12.49 -6.35
C ASN A 124 -4.54 11.72 -7.25
N ILE A 125 -5.75 11.42 -6.76
CA ILE A 125 -6.83 10.82 -7.55
C ILE A 125 -7.24 11.74 -8.70
N GLU A 126 -7.51 13.01 -8.42
CA GLU A 126 -7.87 14.02 -9.41
C GLU A 126 -6.77 14.23 -10.46
N ARG A 127 -5.52 14.38 -10.01
CA ARG A 127 -4.34 14.57 -10.88
C ARG A 127 -4.16 13.43 -11.89
N ASN A 128 -4.60 12.22 -11.52
CA ASN A 128 -4.48 11.03 -12.36
C ASN A 128 -5.74 10.72 -13.16
N GLY A 129 -6.78 11.56 -13.07
CA GLY A 129 -8.06 11.35 -13.74
C GLY A 129 -8.74 10.05 -13.33
N ALA A 130 -8.52 9.61 -12.09
CA ALA A 130 -8.93 8.30 -11.61
C ALA A 130 -10.35 8.33 -11.01
N GLY A 131 -11.11 7.26 -11.23
CA GLY A 131 -12.46 7.04 -10.73
C GLY A 131 -12.55 6.44 -9.31
N VAL A 132 -11.48 6.47 -8.53
CA VAL A 132 -11.46 5.96 -7.15
C VAL A 132 -12.46 6.69 -6.26
N LYS A 133 -13.38 5.95 -5.64
CA LYS A 133 -14.27 6.46 -4.58
C LYS A 133 -13.50 6.59 -3.26
N LEU A 134 -13.07 7.80 -2.92
CA LEU A 134 -12.37 8.08 -1.66
C LEU A 134 -13.36 8.40 -0.52
N ILE A 135 -13.20 7.75 0.64
CA ILE A 135 -14.05 7.93 1.83
C ILE A 135 -13.19 8.31 3.03
N ARG A 136 -13.54 9.39 3.72
CA ARG A 136 -12.89 9.79 4.97
C ARG A 136 -13.43 8.94 6.12
N SER A 137 -12.57 8.18 6.78
CA SER A 137 -12.92 7.45 7.99
C SER A 137 -13.05 8.41 9.18
N ASN A 138 -13.98 8.12 10.07
CA ASN A 138 -14.19 8.82 11.34
C ASN A 138 -13.60 8.05 12.54
N GLY A 139 -12.72 7.07 12.29
CA GLY A 139 -12.07 6.24 13.30
C GLY A 139 -12.37 4.74 13.16
N GLY A 140 -13.37 4.37 12.36
CA GLY A 140 -13.65 2.98 12.01
C GLY A 140 -12.71 2.41 10.95
N ILE A 141 -12.68 1.08 10.82
CA ILE A 141 -11.91 0.37 9.78
C ILE A 141 -12.83 0.13 8.56
N ILE A 142 -13.88 -0.69 8.74
CA ILE A 142 -14.90 -0.97 7.72
C ILE A 142 -16.28 -0.65 8.30
N ARG A 143 -16.61 -1.22 9.46
CA ARG A 143 -17.90 -0.99 10.14
C ARG A 143 -18.04 0.48 10.51
N GLY A 144 -19.17 1.09 10.15
CA GLY A 144 -19.45 2.51 10.37
C GLY A 144 -18.74 3.47 9.39
N VAL A 145 -17.91 2.95 8.47
CA VAL A 145 -17.26 3.74 7.41
C VAL A 145 -17.84 3.37 6.04
N ILE A 146 -18.00 2.08 5.80
CA ILE A 146 -18.59 1.55 4.57
C ILE A 146 -20.09 1.34 4.80
N PRO A 147 -20.96 1.77 3.85
CA PRO A 147 -22.39 1.55 3.95
C PRO A 147 -22.75 0.07 4.11
N GLU A 148 -23.75 -0.21 4.94
CA GLU A 148 -24.26 -1.58 5.09
C GLU A 148 -24.76 -2.14 3.75
N GLY A 149 -24.58 -3.45 3.56
CA GLY A 149 -24.91 -4.13 2.31
C GLY A 149 -23.85 -4.01 1.20
N GLU A 150 -22.88 -3.10 1.32
CA GLU A 150 -21.77 -3.03 0.37
C GLU A 150 -20.86 -4.25 0.49
N ARG A 151 -20.51 -4.84 -0.67
CA ARG A 151 -19.66 -6.03 -0.75
C ARG A 151 -18.59 -5.90 -1.82
N PHE A 152 -17.41 -6.45 -1.53
CA PHE A 152 -16.22 -6.38 -2.37
C PHE A 152 -15.74 -7.79 -2.75
N ASP A 153 -15.14 -7.89 -3.93
CA ASP A 153 -14.41 -9.09 -4.36
C ASP A 153 -13.09 -9.20 -3.59
N VAL A 154 -12.45 -8.04 -3.33
CA VAL A 154 -11.20 -7.96 -2.57
C VAL A 154 -11.21 -6.79 -1.59
N ILE A 155 -10.80 -7.03 -0.36
CA ILE A 155 -10.44 -5.99 0.61
C ILE A 155 -8.94 -6.07 0.83
N PHE A 156 -8.20 -4.97 0.78
CA PHE A 156 -6.75 -5.01 0.99
C PHE A 156 -6.22 -3.82 1.76
N SER A 157 -5.07 -4.00 2.39
CA SER A 157 -4.42 -2.93 3.16
C SER A 157 -2.92 -3.16 3.28
N ALA A 158 -2.18 -2.07 3.49
CA ALA A 158 -0.83 -2.09 4.05
C ALA A 158 -0.90 -1.59 5.50
N PRO A 159 -1.35 -2.45 6.43
CA PRO A 159 -1.75 -2.01 7.76
C PRO A 159 -0.55 -1.52 8.59
N PRO A 160 -0.81 -0.66 9.60
CA PRO A 160 0.16 -0.44 10.66
C PRO A 160 0.49 -1.74 11.40
N TYR A 161 1.75 -1.90 11.82
CA TYR A 161 2.26 -3.17 12.32
C TYR A 161 3.23 -3.05 13.50
N TYR A 162 3.44 -1.84 14.03
CA TYR A 162 4.24 -1.65 15.24
C TYR A 162 3.38 -1.91 16.48
N GLU A 163 3.95 -2.56 17.49
CA GLU A 163 3.31 -2.82 18.78
C GLU A 163 3.03 -1.53 19.54
N ARG A 164 3.95 -0.57 19.43
CA ARG A 164 3.98 0.69 20.17
C ARG A 164 4.51 1.80 19.28
N PRO A 165 4.30 3.08 19.63
CA PRO A 165 4.94 4.21 18.93
C PRO A 165 6.45 4.00 18.83
N THR A 166 7.02 4.20 17.64
CA THR A 166 8.46 4.09 17.41
C THR A 166 9.02 5.42 16.94
N ARG A 167 10.14 5.86 17.52
CA ARG A 167 10.83 7.09 17.11
C ARG A 167 11.39 6.92 15.69
N GLY A 168 11.13 7.88 14.81
CA GLY A 168 11.73 7.94 13.46
C GLY A 168 10.97 7.20 12.35
N VAL A 169 9.76 6.74 12.62
CA VAL A 169 8.80 6.29 11.59
C VAL A 169 7.70 7.34 11.48
N LEU A 170 6.80 7.21 10.48
CA LEU A 170 5.50 7.89 10.34
C LEU A 170 4.94 8.42 11.67
N THR A 171 4.16 9.52 11.63
CA THR A 171 3.65 10.22 12.83
C THR A 171 3.27 9.22 13.93
N GLU A 172 3.61 9.50 15.20
CA GLU A 172 3.70 8.49 16.29
C GLU A 172 2.49 7.54 16.46
N ARG A 173 1.33 7.87 15.86
CA ARG A 173 0.09 7.10 15.85
C ARG A 173 -0.11 6.21 14.59
N GLU A 174 0.42 6.59 13.44
CA GLU A 174 0.14 5.95 12.14
C GLU A 174 0.82 4.60 11.93
N GLY A 175 1.90 4.31 12.65
CA GLY A 175 2.61 3.04 12.52
C GLY A 175 2.06 1.93 13.43
N VAL A 176 1.24 2.28 14.42
CA VAL A 176 0.92 1.39 15.54
C VAL A 176 -0.25 0.49 15.21
N GLY A 177 0.03 -0.79 14.98
CA GLY A 177 -0.99 -1.82 14.84
C GLY A 177 -1.57 -2.26 16.18
N GLY A 178 -0.77 -2.16 17.26
CA GLY A 178 -1.14 -2.61 18.61
C GLY A 178 -1.15 -4.14 18.75
N GLY A 179 -1.41 -4.65 19.96
CA GLY A 179 -1.29 -6.07 20.26
C GLY A 179 0.14 -6.50 20.61
N GLU A 180 0.36 -7.79 20.77
CA GLU A 180 1.65 -8.33 21.24
C GLU A 180 2.74 -8.25 20.15
N HIS A 181 2.33 -8.37 18.89
CA HIS A 181 3.20 -8.42 17.72
C HIS A 181 2.86 -7.34 16.68
N GLY A 182 1.95 -6.41 16.99
CA GLY A 182 1.49 -5.36 16.07
C GLY A 182 0.28 -5.76 15.22
N GLU A 183 -0.39 -6.85 15.58
CA GLU A 183 -1.47 -7.50 14.83
C GLU A 183 -2.85 -6.90 15.07
N ALA A 184 -3.08 -6.17 16.16
CA ALA A 184 -4.45 -5.88 16.61
C ALA A 184 -5.31 -5.13 15.58
N PHE A 185 -4.74 -4.19 14.84
CA PHE A 185 -5.43 -3.55 13.70
C PHE A 185 -5.78 -4.56 12.60
N SER A 186 -4.82 -5.40 12.22
CA SER A 186 -5.01 -6.39 11.15
C SER A 186 -6.05 -7.45 11.53
N VAL A 187 -6.08 -7.86 12.80
CA VAL A 187 -7.11 -8.77 13.34
C VAL A 187 -8.50 -8.16 13.20
N ARG A 188 -8.71 -6.93 13.68
CA ARG A 188 -10.01 -6.25 13.55
C ARG A 188 -10.43 -6.08 12.09
N LEU A 189 -9.50 -5.74 11.20
CA LEU A 189 -9.77 -5.62 9.77
C LEU A 189 -10.31 -6.94 9.19
N ILE A 190 -9.65 -8.07 9.45
CA ILE A 190 -10.09 -9.36 8.87
C ILE A 190 -11.39 -9.87 9.51
N GLU A 191 -11.69 -9.50 10.75
CA GLU A 191 -12.97 -9.77 11.41
C GLU A 191 -14.10 -8.98 10.75
N GLU A 192 -13.95 -7.66 10.59
CA GLU A 192 -14.96 -6.81 9.96
C GLU A 192 -15.14 -7.09 8.46
N ALA A 193 -14.09 -7.56 7.79
CA ALA A 193 -14.12 -7.91 6.38
C ALA A 193 -15.05 -9.08 6.07
N LEU A 194 -15.28 -10.02 7.01
CA LEU A 194 -16.18 -11.16 6.78
C LEU A 194 -17.57 -10.73 6.33
N ASP A 195 -18.06 -9.62 6.88
CA ASP A 195 -19.38 -9.07 6.60
C ASP A 195 -19.41 -8.28 5.29
N HIS A 196 -18.25 -7.94 4.71
CA HIS A 196 -18.13 -7.06 3.54
C HIS A 196 -17.52 -7.77 2.31
N LEU A 197 -17.23 -9.07 2.40
CA LEU A 197 -16.79 -9.89 1.28
C LEU A 197 -17.97 -10.53 0.55
N LYS A 198 -17.93 -10.50 -0.78
CA LYS A 198 -18.76 -11.35 -1.63
C LYS A 198 -18.40 -12.85 -1.42
N PRO A 199 -19.28 -13.80 -1.79
CA PRO A 199 -18.91 -15.21 -1.82
C PRO A 199 -17.62 -15.44 -2.63
N GLY A 200 -16.64 -16.13 -2.05
CA GLY A 200 -15.32 -16.35 -2.66
C GLY A 200 -14.38 -15.14 -2.64
N GLY A 201 -14.79 -14.04 -2.01
CA GLY A 201 -13.98 -12.84 -1.81
C GLY A 201 -12.80 -13.09 -0.88
N ARG A 202 -11.85 -12.14 -0.88
CA ARG A 202 -10.59 -12.28 -0.15
C ARG A 202 -10.12 -10.99 0.51
N VAL A 203 -9.41 -11.14 1.62
CA VAL A 203 -8.57 -10.09 2.20
C VAL A 203 -7.12 -10.29 1.77
N ALA A 204 -6.39 -9.23 1.48
CA ALA A 204 -4.94 -9.27 1.28
C ALA A 204 -4.23 -8.21 2.14
N LEU A 205 -3.21 -8.62 2.90
CA LEU A 205 -2.44 -7.73 3.77
C LEU A 205 -0.98 -7.66 3.33
N PHE A 206 -0.47 -6.44 3.13
CA PHE A 206 0.94 -6.19 2.84
C PHE A 206 1.72 -6.01 4.14
N LEU A 207 2.48 -7.04 4.54
CA LEU A 207 3.11 -7.12 5.86
C LEU A 207 4.65 -7.13 5.78
N PRO A 208 5.34 -6.70 6.86
CA PRO A 208 6.80 -6.83 6.96
C PRO A 208 7.22 -8.28 7.14
N ASP A 209 8.51 -8.57 6.93
CA ASP A 209 9.11 -9.87 7.27
C ASP A 209 9.33 -10.00 8.78
N LYS A 210 8.22 -10.17 9.51
CA LYS A 210 8.17 -10.28 10.98
C LYS A 210 7.43 -11.56 11.35
N LYS A 211 8.19 -12.65 11.55
CA LYS A 211 7.63 -14.00 11.74
C LYS A 211 6.53 -14.10 12.82
N PRO A 212 6.65 -13.51 14.02
CA PRO A 212 5.58 -13.59 15.03
C PRO A 212 4.27 -12.96 14.56
N LEU A 213 4.34 -11.80 13.91
CA LEU A 213 3.17 -11.13 13.34
C LEU A 213 2.51 -11.97 12.24
N ILE A 214 3.29 -12.51 11.31
CA ILE A 214 2.76 -13.35 10.22
C ILE A 214 2.04 -14.58 10.80
N LYS A 215 2.68 -15.27 11.76
CA LYS A 215 2.10 -16.45 12.41
C LYS A 215 0.79 -16.13 13.13
N ALA A 216 0.76 -15.05 13.92
CA ALA A 216 -0.46 -14.63 14.61
C ALA A 216 -1.62 -14.33 13.64
N MET A 217 -1.32 -13.67 12.51
CA MET A 217 -2.33 -13.39 11.49
C MET A 217 -2.79 -14.64 10.74
N GLU A 218 -1.90 -15.61 10.48
CA GLU A 218 -2.28 -16.90 9.89
C GLU A 218 -3.20 -17.72 10.79
N GLU A 219 -2.89 -17.78 12.09
CA GLU A 219 -3.69 -18.49 13.10
C GLU A 219 -5.06 -17.83 13.24
N LYS A 220 -5.11 -16.51 13.40
CA LYS A 220 -6.37 -15.78 13.51
C LYS A 220 -7.23 -15.88 12.24
N GLY A 221 -6.62 -15.82 11.07
CA GLY A 221 -7.33 -16.03 9.80
C GLY A 221 -8.02 -17.39 9.74
N LYS A 222 -7.33 -18.46 10.13
CA LYS A 222 -7.90 -19.83 10.16
C LYS A 222 -9.00 -19.96 11.21
N GLU A 223 -8.82 -19.37 12.39
CA GLU A 223 -9.83 -19.33 13.46
C GLU A 223 -11.15 -18.70 12.97
N LEU A 224 -11.06 -17.63 12.19
CA LEU A 224 -12.20 -16.94 11.59
C LEU A 224 -12.80 -17.66 10.35
N GLY A 225 -12.26 -18.82 9.98
CA GLY A 225 -12.75 -19.64 8.87
C GLY A 225 -12.16 -19.30 7.50
N TYR A 226 -11.14 -18.43 7.42
CA TYR A 226 -10.45 -18.17 6.15
C TYR A 226 -9.52 -19.31 5.77
N SER A 227 -9.41 -19.58 4.47
CA SER A 227 -8.22 -20.23 3.91
C SER A 227 -7.09 -19.20 3.76
N VAL A 228 -5.89 -19.51 4.25
CA VAL A 228 -4.77 -18.55 4.31
C VAL A 228 -3.61 -19.00 3.42
N ARG A 229 -3.07 -18.05 2.64
CA ARG A 229 -1.88 -18.23 1.81
C ARG A 229 -0.94 -17.05 1.99
N ASP A 230 0.30 -17.33 2.39
CA ASP A 230 1.39 -16.35 2.42
C ASP A 230 2.22 -16.39 1.12
N VAL A 231 2.46 -15.23 0.53
CA VAL A 231 3.40 -15.05 -0.58
C VAL A 231 4.51 -14.10 -0.14
N LYS A 232 5.70 -14.66 0.10
CA LYS A 232 6.91 -13.90 0.44
C LYS A 232 7.66 -13.44 -0.82
N PHE A 233 8.00 -12.16 -0.89
CA PHE A 233 8.77 -11.60 -2.01
C PHE A 233 9.76 -10.52 -1.54
N LYS A 234 10.79 -10.28 -2.36
CA LYS A 234 11.86 -9.32 -2.06
C LYS A 234 11.81 -8.13 -3.01
N VAL A 235 11.91 -6.92 -2.48
CA VAL A 235 12.01 -5.68 -3.25
C VAL A 235 13.16 -4.85 -2.71
N GLY A 236 14.18 -4.63 -3.54
CA GLY A 236 15.44 -4.07 -3.10
C GLY A 236 16.07 -4.93 -1.99
N THR A 237 16.29 -4.32 -0.82
CA THR A 237 16.88 -5.00 0.35
C THR A 237 15.83 -5.58 1.30
N ARG A 238 14.54 -5.31 1.10
CA ARG A 238 13.48 -5.66 2.06
C ARG A 238 12.67 -6.86 1.59
N TRP A 239 12.44 -7.80 2.51
CA TRP A 239 11.44 -8.84 2.37
C TRP A 239 10.06 -8.31 2.79
N ARG A 240 9.04 -8.78 2.09
CA ARG A 240 7.63 -8.44 2.30
C ARG A 240 6.78 -9.70 2.13
N HIS A 241 5.63 -9.67 2.78
CA HIS A 241 4.64 -10.73 2.74
C HIS A 241 3.34 -10.18 2.17
N SER A 242 2.72 -10.95 1.29
CA SER A 242 1.32 -10.80 0.91
C SER A 242 0.54 -11.93 1.57
N LEU A 243 -0.14 -11.61 2.67
CA LEU A 243 -0.96 -12.59 3.38
C LEU A 243 -2.38 -12.50 2.83
N ILE A 244 -2.81 -13.54 2.11
CA ILE A 244 -4.08 -13.60 1.39
C ILE A 244 -5.01 -14.56 2.13
N MET A 245 -6.19 -14.07 2.52
CA MET A 245 -7.20 -14.80 3.27
C MET A 245 -8.48 -14.87 2.44
N LYS A 246 -8.91 -16.07 2.04
CA LYS A 246 -10.09 -16.26 1.20
C LYS A 246 -11.24 -16.87 2.01
N LYS A 247 -12.42 -16.25 1.90
CA LYS A 247 -13.69 -16.69 2.48
C LYS A 247 -14.31 -17.82 1.67
#